data_AF-X6P3R1-F1
#
_entry.id   AF-X6P3R1-F1
#
_cell.length_a   1.000
_cell.length_b   1.000
_cell.length_c   1.000
_cell.angle_alpha   90.00
_cell.angle_beta   90.00
_cell.angle_gamma   90.00
#
_symmetry.space_group_name_H-M   'P 1'
#
loop_
_entity.id
_entity.type
_entity.pdbx_description
1 polymer ?
#
loop_
_entity_poly.entity_id
_entity_poly.type
_entity_poly.pdbx_seq_one_letter_code
_entity_poly.pdbx_strand_id
1 'polypeptide(L)'
;MQTLPENLATQLRKVKNANTGIFNKRQLYFGILDQAIHSADNINSAEISAKLLEEVMGIQSTPGTNTLSSFGHLAGGYDSAYYGYLWSEVYSLDMFYTRFGEEKLFDKKAGFEYRTKILAHGGSKDALDMLKDFLGREPNNAAFLKDKGLKV
;
A
#
# COMPACT_ATOMS: atom_id res chain seq x y z
N MET A 1 20.35 23.41 -16.25
CA MET A 1 20.03 22.30 -15.33
C MET A 1 20.98 21.15 -15.66
N GLN A 2 21.79 20.67 -14.72
CA GLN A 2 22.62 19.49 -14.95
C GLN A 2 21.77 18.22 -14.82
N THR A 3 22.03 17.23 -15.66
CA THR A 3 21.37 15.91 -15.59
C THR A 3 21.94 15.07 -14.45
N LEU A 4 21.10 14.26 -13.84
CA LEU A 4 21.55 13.28 -12.84
C LEU A 4 22.51 12.27 -13.50
N PRO A 5 23.69 11.98 -12.92
CA PRO A 5 24.58 10.96 -13.43
C PRO A 5 23.94 9.57 -13.48
N GLU A 6 24.17 8.82 -14.56
CA GLU A 6 23.52 7.51 -14.79
C GLU A 6 23.86 6.47 -13.71
N ASN A 7 25.08 6.52 -13.18
CA ASN A 7 25.50 5.66 -12.07
C ASN A 7 24.65 5.92 -10.83
N LEU A 8 24.37 7.19 -10.51
CA LEU A 8 23.54 7.57 -9.38
C LEU A 8 22.08 7.19 -9.61
N ALA A 9 21.54 7.42 -10.82
CA ALA A 9 20.19 6.98 -11.19
C ALA A 9 20.02 5.45 -11.01
N THR A 10 21.02 4.69 -11.44
CA THR A 10 21.03 3.23 -11.27
C THR A 10 21.11 2.81 -9.80
N GLN A 11 21.93 3.48 -8.98
CA GLN A 11 21.98 3.18 -7.55
C GLN A 11 20.66 3.51 -6.84
N LEU A 12 20.02 4.62 -7.18
CA LEU A 12 18.69 4.99 -6.66
C LEU A 12 17.64 3.92 -6.97
N ARG A 13 17.63 3.40 -8.21
CA ARG A 13 16.73 2.30 -8.59
C ARG A 13 17.00 1.03 -7.78
N LYS A 14 18.28 0.70 -7.52
CA LYS A 14 18.67 -0.49 -6.74
C LYS A 14 18.21 -0.44 -5.28
N VAL A 15 18.24 0.74 -4.65
CA VAL A 15 17.85 0.88 -3.24
C VAL A 15 16.35 1.00 -3.02
N LYS A 16 15.52 0.96 -4.09
CA LYS A 16 14.05 1.03 -4.01
C LYS A 16 13.47 0.10 -2.94
N ASN A 17 14.00 -1.11 -2.83
CA ASN A 17 13.48 -2.15 -1.93
C ASN A 17 14.20 -2.23 -0.58
N ALA A 18 15.12 -1.31 -0.29
CA ALA A 18 15.77 -1.25 1.02
C ALA A 18 14.71 -1.13 2.13
N ASN A 19 14.78 -2.01 3.13
CA ASN A 19 13.85 -2.07 4.28
C ASN A 19 12.37 -2.28 3.93
N THR A 20 12.03 -2.64 2.69
CA THR A 20 10.62 -2.77 2.26
C THR A 20 9.84 -3.79 3.09
N GLY A 21 10.49 -4.87 3.55
CA GLY A 21 9.86 -5.86 4.43
C GLY A 21 9.44 -5.27 5.77
N ILE A 22 10.35 -4.58 6.49
CA ILE A 22 10.05 -3.96 7.78
C ILE A 22 9.02 -2.85 7.61
N PHE A 23 9.13 -2.04 6.55
CA PHE A 23 8.17 -0.99 6.25
C PHE A 23 6.76 -1.55 6.05
N ASN A 24 6.60 -2.57 5.20
CA ASN A 24 5.29 -3.17 4.91
C ASN A 24 4.72 -3.91 6.13
N LYS A 25 5.56 -4.60 6.91
CA LYS A 25 5.12 -5.19 8.19
C LYS A 25 4.58 -4.12 9.14
N ARG A 26 5.18 -2.94 9.19
CA ARG A 26 4.69 -1.84 10.04
C ARG A 26 3.35 -1.28 9.53
N GLN A 27 3.15 -1.22 8.23
CA GLN A 27 1.84 -0.85 7.65
C GLN A 27 0.77 -1.91 7.97
N LEU A 28 1.13 -3.20 7.88
CA LEU A 28 0.26 -4.31 8.30
C LEU A 28 -0.10 -4.21 9.79
N TYR A 29 0.87 -3.92 10.66
CA TYR A 29 0.63 -3.71 12.08
C TYR A 29 -0.44 -2.63 12.30
N PHE A 30 -0.33 -1.47 11.66
CA PHE A 30 -1.33 -0.42 11.79
C PHE A 30 -2.69 -0.80 11.21
N GLY A 31 -2.73 -1.48 10.06
CA GLY A 31 -3.98 -1.96 9.47
C GLY A 31 -4.68 -2.97 10.38
N ILE A 32 -3.95 -3.94 10.92
CA ILE A 32 -4.50 -4.95 11.84
C ILE A 32 -4.94 -4.29 13.15
N LEU A 33 -4.15 -3.38 13.69
CA LEU A 33 -4.49 -2.66 14.92
C LEU A 33 -5.76 -1.81 14.76
N ASP A 34 -5.88 -1.08 13.64
CA ASP A 34 -7.08 -0.32 13.27
C ASP A 34 -8.31 -1.24 13.15
N GLN A 35 -8.20 -2.38 12.47
CA GLN A 35 -9.31 -3.34 12.41
C GLN A 35 -9.65 -3.93 13.78
N ALA A 36 -8.66 -4.26 14.60
CA ALA A 36 -8.88 -4.87 15.92
C ALA A 36 -9.71 -3.97 16.83
N ILE A 37 -9.41 -2.67 16.88
CA ILE A 37 -10.14 -1.73 17.74
C ILE A 37 -11.55 -1.39 17.24
N HIS A 38 -11.82 -1.55 15.94
CA HIS A 38 -13.13 -1.30 15.35
C HIS A 38 -14.00 -2.55 15.22
N SER A 39 -13.50 -3.72 15.64
CA SER A 39 -14.22 -5.00 15.53
C SER A 39 -14.47 -5.70 16.86
N ALA A 40 -14.01 -5.14 17.98
CA ALA A 40 -14.25 -5.68 19.31
C ALA A 40 -14.50 -4.59 20.35
N ASP A 41 -15.30 -4.94 21.36
CA ASP A 41 -15.65 -4.06 22.46
C ASP A 41 -14.66 -4.20 23.63
N ASN A 42 -14.57 -3.14 24.46
CA ASN A 42 -13.82 -3.14 25.73
C ASN A 42 -12.33 -3.49 25.62
N ILE A 43 -11.65 -3.07 24.56
CA ILE A 43 -10.22 -3.35 24.35
C ILE A 43 -9.33 -2.43 25.18
N ASN A 44 -8.32 -2.99 25.84
CA ASN A 44 -7.19 -2.22 26.34
C ASN A 44 -6.25 -1.83 25.20
N SER A 45 -6.30 -0.55 24.83
CA SER A 45 -5.49 0.05 23.75
C SER A 45 -3.98 -0.23 23.84
N ALA A 46 -3.38 -0.11 25.03
CA ALA A 46 -1.93 -0.30 25.18
C ALA A 46 -1.55 -1.78 25.03
N GLU A 47 -2.36 -2.68 25.60
CA GLU A 47 -2.13 -4.14 25.54
C GLU A 47 -2.27 -4.67 24.11
N ILE A 48 -3.33 -4.31 23.39
CA ILE A 48 -3.53 -4.79 22.02
C ILE A 48 -2.44 -4.26 21.08
N SER A 49 -2.04 -2.99 21.26
CA SER A 49 -0.96 -2.38 20.50
C SER A 49 0.37 -3.10 20.76
N ALA A 50 0.71 -3.37 22.01
CA ALA A 50 1.95 -4.07 22.36
C ALA A 50 1.98 -5.50 21.84
N LYS A 51 0.88 -6.25 22.01
CA LYS A 51 0.73 -7.61 21.51
C LYS A 51 0.93 -7.67 19.99
N LEU A 52 0.18 -6.85 19.24
CA LEU A 52 0.26 -6.87 17.78
C LEU A 52 1.61 -6.36 17.26
N LEU A 53 2.27 -5.44 17.97
CA LEU A 53 3.62 -5.02 17.62
C LEU A 53 4.60 -6.19 17.71
N GLU A 54 4.51 -6.99 18.77
CA GLU A 54 5.37 -8.17 18.92
C GLU A 54 5.03 -9.25 17.88
N GLU A 55 3.76 -9.59 17.70
CA GLU A 55 3.32 -10.63 16.74
C GLU A 55 3.67 -10.27 15.30
N VAL A 56 3.39 -9.03 14.88
CA VAL A 56 3.61 -8.60 13.51
C VAL A 56 5.06 -8.20 13.31
N MET A 57 5.61 -7.30 14.12
CA MET A 57 6.95 -6.74 13.88
C MET A 57 8.08 -7.59 14.46
N GLY A 58 7.82 -8.39 15.51
CA GLY A 58 8.87 -9.06 16.28
C GLY A 58 9.62 -8.11 17.20
N ILE A 59 8.99 -7.01 17.63
CA ILE A 59 9.60 -5.96 18.44
C ILE A 59 8.72 -5.72 19.67
N GLN A 60 9.35 -5.62 20.83
CA GLN A 60 8.66 -5.31 22.08
C GLN A 60 8.29 -3.83 22.14
N SER A 61 7.08 -3.54 22.62
CA SER A 61 6.65 -2.18 22.87
C SER A 61 7.44 -1.55 24.03
N THR A 62 7.72 -0.26 23.93
CA THR A 62 8.36 0.49 25.01
C THR A 62 7.39 0.62 26.20
N PRO A 63 7.79 0.21 27.42
CA PRO A 63 6.93 0.33 28.60
C PRO A 63 6.43 1.75 28.83
N GLY A 64 5.16 1.89 29.23
CA GLY A 64 4.51 3.18 29.48
C GLY A 64 4.07 3.95 28.23
N THR A 65 4.23 3.39 27.03
CA THR A 65 3.74 4.00 25.78
C THR A 65 2.38 3.46 25.35
N ASN A 66 1.65 4.25 24.57
CA ASN A 66 0.40 3.84 23.94
C ASN A 66 0.33 4.37 22.51
N THR A 67 0.55 3.50 21.53
CA THR A 67 0.57 3.88 20.10
C THR A 67 -0.77 4.49 19.67
N LEU A 68 -1.89 3.89 20.09
CA LEU A 68 -3.24 4.28 19.67
C LEU A 68 -3.56 5.72 20.07
N SER A 69 -3.08 6.18 21.23
CA SER A 69 -3.29 7.56 21.69
C SER A 69 -2.60 8.62 20.83
N SER A 70 -1.66 8.22 19.97
CA SER A 70 -0.97 9.11 19.02
C SER A 70 -1.29 8.79 17.56
N PHE A 71 -2.21 7.86 17.32
CA PHE A 71 -2.54 7.40 15.97
C PHE A 71 -3.67 8.24 15.37
N GLY A 72 -3.32 9.39 14.80
CA GLY A 72 -4.28 10.39 14.31
C GLY A 72 -5.26 9.89 13.24
N HIS A 73 -4.92 8.86 12.47
CA HIS A 73 -5.81 8.26 11.46
C HIS A 73 -7.14 7.80 12.04
N LEU A 74 -7.15 7.37 13.31
CA LEU A 74 -8.34 6.87 14.00
C LEU A 74 -9.40 7.96 14.28
N ALA A 75 -9.02 9.23 14.18
CA ALA A 75 -9.92 10.37 14.38
C ALA A 75 -9.94 11.31 13.15
N GLY A 76 -9.37 10.87 12.02
CA GLY A 76 -9.17 11.66 10.82
C GLY A 76 -10.05 11.28 9.63
N GLY A 77 -11.06 10.43 9.84
CA GLY A 77 -11.87 9.85 8.76
C GLY A 77 -11.24 8.64 8.07
N TYR A 78 -10.23 8.04 8.70
CA TYR A 78 -9.58 6.79 8.28
C TYR A 78 -9.80 5.65 9.27
N ASP A 79 -10.64 5.87 10.28
CA ASP A 79 -11.13 4.86 11.21
C ASP A 79 -11.68 3.66 10.44
N SER A 80 -11.17 2.47 10.75
CA SER A 80 -11.47 1.19 10.06
C SER A 80 -11.04 1.11 8.59
N ALA A 81 -10.29 2.07 8.08
CA ALA A 81 -9.88 2.16 6.68
C ALA A 81 -8.37 2.23 6.46
N TYR A 82 -7.54 2.08 7.51
CA TYR A 82 -6.08 2.22 7.36
C TYR A 82 -5.47 1.18 6.40
N TYR A 83 -6.06 -0.02 6.32
CA TYR A 83 -5.64 -1.06 5.36
C TYR A 83 -5.69 -0.58 3.89
N GLY A 84 -6.48 0.46 3.59
CA GLY A 84 -6.63 1.07 2.28
C GLY A 84 -5.30 1.53 1.65
N TYR A 85 -4.28 1.87 2.45
CA TYR A 85 -2.96 2.23 1.93
C TYR A 85 -2.30 1.04 1.20
N LEU A 86 -2.16 -0.11 1.86
CA LEU A 86 -1.58 -1.30 1.23
C LEU A 86 -2.49 -1.86 0.15
N TRP A 87 -3.81 -1.84 0.37
CA TRP A 87 -4.79 -2.30 -0.62
C TRP A 87 -4.67 -1.52 -1.94
N SER A 88 -4.60 -0.19 -1.87
CA SER A 88 -4.43 0.66 -3.05
C SER A 88 -3.05 0.51 -3.69
N GLU A 89 -1.98 0.35 -2.91
CA GLU A 89 -0.64 0.09 -3.45
C GLU A 89 -0.61 -1.19 -4.28
N VAL A 90 -1.21 -2.29 -3.78
CA VAL A 90 -1.29 -3.58 -4.48
C VAL A 90 -1.91 -3.41 -5.87
N TYR A 91 -3.08 -2.78 -5.96
CA TYR A 91 -3.76 -2.58 -7.24
C TYR A 91 -3.08 -1.53 -8.13
N SER A 92 -2.43 -0.53 -7.54
CA SER A 92 -1.65 0.44 -8.31
C SER A 92 -0.48 -0.22 -9.05
N LEU A 93 0.20 -1.18 -8.42
CA LEU A 93 1.28 -1.93 -9.04
C LEU A 93 0.75 -2.89 -10.10
N ASP A 94 -0.40 -3.52 -9.88
CA ASP A 94 -1.03 -4.36 -10.91
C ASP A 94 -1.38 -3.55 -12.17
N MET A 95 -1.98 -2.37 -12.00
CA MET A 95 -2.22 -1.41 -13.08
C MET A 95 -0.93 -1.00 -13.78
N PHE A 96 0.08 -0.57 -13.02
CA PHE A 96 1.34 -0.07 -13.55
C PHE A 96 2.07 -1.15 -14.35
N TYR A 97 2.32 -2.32 -13.77
CA TYR A 97 3.10 -3.37 -14.44
C TYR A 97 2.35 -4.01 -15.61
N THR A 98 1.01 -4.13 -15.52
CA THR A 98 0.21 -4.70 -16.62
C THR A 98 0.10 -3.75 -17.81
N ARG A 99 -0.06 -2.45 -17.57
CA ARG A 99 -0.40 -1.48 -18.64
C ARG A 99 0.73 -0.55 -19.05
N PHE A 100 1.67 -0.27 -18.15
CA PHE A 100 2.70 0.78 -18.27
C PHE A 100 4.13 0.30 -17.96
N GLY A 101 4.40 -1.01 -17.85
CA GLY A 101 5.73 -1.56 -17.53
C GLY A 101 6.88 -0.97 -18.37
N GLU A 102 8.14 -1.28 -18.05
CA GLU A 102 9.33 -0.50 -18.48
C GLU A 102 9.36 -0.05 -19.96
N GLU A 103 8.92 -0.88 -20.90
CA GLU A 103 8.90 -0.58 -22.34
C GLU A 103 7.71 0.29 -22.81
N LYS A 104 6.67 0.43 -21.99
CA LYS A 104 5.38 1.07 -22.32
C LYS A 104 5.04 2.26 -21.42
N LEU A 105 5.99 2.75 -20.63
CA LEU A 105 5.76 3.82 -19.67
C LEU A 105 5.12 5.07 -20.30
N PHE A 106 5.49 5.40 -21.54
CA PHE A 106 4.99 6.56 -22.28
C PHE A 106 3.99 6.20 -23.40
N ASP A 107 3.36 5.03 -23.32
CA ASP A 107 2.33 4.63 -24.27
C ASP A 107 1.10 5.55 -24.15
N LYS A 108 0.84 6.32 -25.21
CA LYS A 108 -0.27 7.28 -25.28
C LYS A 108 -1.63 6.60 -25.20
N LYS A 109 -1.78 5.40 -25.78
CA LYS A 109 -3.03 4.64 -25.74
C LYS A 109 -3.30 4.18 -24.30
N ALA A 110 -2.29 3.63 -23.63
CA ALA A 110 -2.43 3.24 -22.22
C ALA A 110 -2.78 4.44 -21.33
N GLY A 111 -2.15 5.60 -21.55
CA GLY A 111 -2.47 6.85 -20.84
C GLY A 111 -3.92 7.32 -21.06
N PHE A 112 -4.41 7.26 -22.31
CA PHE A 112 -5.79 7.62 -22.62
C PHE A 112 -6.79 6.64 -21.98
N GLU A 113 -6.49 5.35 -21.98
CA GLU A 113 -7.31 4.35 -21.31
C GLU A 113 -7.32 4.53 -19.79
N TYR A 114 -6.19 4.86 -19.15
CA TYR A 114 -6.18 5.18 -17.72
C TYR A 114 -7.04 6.40 -17.38
N ARG A 115 -6.92 7.48 -18.18
CA ARG A 115 -7.75 8.67 -18.02
C ARG A 115 -9.24 8.35 -18.13
N THR A 116 -9.64 7.56 -19.12
CA THR A 116 -11.05 7.31 -19.42
C THR A 116 -11.67 6.23 -18.56
N LYS A 117 -10.93 5.17 -18.23
CA LYS A 117 -11.45 4.02 -17.48
C LYS A 117 -11.27 4.11 -15.97
N ILE A 118 -10.28 4.86 -15.49
CA ILE A 118 -10.01 5.03 -14.05
C ILE A 118 -10.40 6.42 -13.57
N LEU A 119 -9.89 7.48 -14.21
CA LEU A 119 -10.03 8.84 -13.66
C LEU A 119 -11.39 9.49 -13.96
N ALA A 120 -11.94 9.32 -15.16
CA ALA A 120 -13.10 10.08 -15.64
C ALA A 120 -14.39 9.81 -14.85
N HIS A 121 -14.48 8.67 -14.16
CA HIS A 121 -15.67 8.30 -13.42
C HIS A 121 -15.75 8.95 -12.02
N GLY A 122 -14.62 9.37 -11.43
CA GLY A 122 -14.60 9.77 -10.03
C GLY A 122 -15.18 8.66 -9.14
N GLY A 123 -16.20 8.99 -8.33
CA GLY A 123 -16.93 8.02 -7.50
C GLY A 123 -18.20 7.42 -8.14
N SER A 124 -18.47 7.66 -9.43
CA SER A 124 -19.73 7.23 -10.08
C SER A 124 -19.74 5.77 -10.57
N LYS A 125 -18.59 5.08 -10.53
CA LYS A 125 -18.45 3.67 -10.91
C LYS A 125 -17.64 2.94 -9.83
N ASP A 126 -18.03 1.70 -9.54
CA ASP A 126 -17.33 0.90 -8.55
C ASP A 126 -15.87 0.65 -8.93
N ALA A 127 -14.97 0.75 -7.94
CA ALA A 127 -13.54 0.68 -8.16
C ALA A 127 -13.09 -0.67 -8.76
N LEU A 128 -13.68 -1.78 -8.32
CA LEU A 128 -13.37 -3.09 -8.88
C LEU A 128 -13.81 -3.20 -10.34
N ASP A 129 -14.94 -2.60 -10.72
CA ASP A 129 -15.38 -2.60 -12.12
C ASP A 129 -14.49 -1.72 -13.00
N MET A 130 -14.03 -0.58 -12.48
CA MET A 130 -13.02 0.24 -13.15
C MET A 130 -11.71 -0.52 -13.34
N LEU A 131 -11.24 -1.22 -12.30
CA LEU A 131 -10.02 -2.04 -12.36
C LEU A 131 -10.16 -3.18 -13.37
N LYS A 132 -11.27 -3.91 -13.36
CA LYS A 132 -11.54 -5.00 -14.32
C LYS A 132 -11.54 -4.51 -15.75
N ASP A 133 -12.23 -3.40 -16.02
CA ASP A 133 -12.29 -2.78 -17.34
C ASP A 133 -10.91 -2.29 -17.82
N PHE A 134 -10.10 -1.72 -16.92
CA PHE A 134 -8.77 -1.26 -17.24
C PHE A 134 -7.74 -2.41 -17.38
N LEU A 135 -7.83 -3.46 -16.57
CA LEU A 135 -6.89 -4.59 -16.60
C LEU A 135 -7.28 -5.67 -17.61
N GLY A 136 -8.57 -5.74 -18.00
CA GLY A 136 -9.13 -6.84 -18.79
C GLY A 136 -9.31 -8.15 -18.01
N ARG A 137 -9.16 -8.10 -16.69
CA ARG A 137 -9.26 -9.22 -15.74
C ARG A 137 -9.45 -8.68 -14.32
N GLU A 138 -9.77 -9.58 -13.38
CA GLU A 138 -9.71 -9.24 -11.96
C GLU A 138 -8.30 -8.76 -11.53
N PRO A 139 -8.20 -7.76 -10.64
CA PRO A 139 -6.93 -7.36 -10.07
C PRO A 139 -6.37 -8.45 -9.16
N ASN A 140 -5.04 -8.55 -9.07
CA ASN A 140 -4.37 -9.49 -8.17
C ASN A 140 -3.10 -8.87 -7.55
N ASN A 141 -2.42 -9.62 -6.69
CA ASN A 141 -1.23 -9.15 -5.96
C ASN A 141 0.11 -9.57 -6.58
N ALA A 142 0.12 -10.26 -7.72
CA ALA A 142 1.35 -10.83 -8.28
C ALA A 142 2.39 -9.75 -8.61
N ALA A 143 1.94 -8.62 -9.17
CA ALA A 143 2.79 -7.46 -9.46
C ALA A 143 3.39 -6.85 -8.18
N PHE A 144 2.60 -6.74 -7.12
CA PHE A 144 3.07 -6.24 -5.82
C PHE A 144 4.12 -7.18 -5.21
N LEU A 145 3.87 -8.48 -5.18
CA LEU A 145 4.81 -9.46 -4.63
C LEU A 145 6.14 -9.46 -5.40
N LYS A 146 6.07 -9.45 -6.74
CA LYS A 146 7.25 -9.34 -7.60
C LYS A 146 8.02 -8.03 -7.36
N ASP A 147 7.32 -6.90 -7.21
CA ASP A 147 7.92 -5.60 -6.90
C ASP A 147 8.71 -5.64 -5.58
N LYS A 148 8.20 -6.36 -4.58
CA LYS A 148 8.87 -6.54 -3.29
C LYS A 148 9.96 -7.63 -3.29
N GLY A 149 10.23 -8.27 -4.44
CA GLY A 149 11.24 -9.32 -4.58
C GLY A 149 10.80 -10.70 -4.08
N LEU A 150 9.49 -10.91 -3.89
CA LEU A 150 8.92 -12.20 -3.50
C LEU A 150 8.55 -13.02 -4.75
N LYS A 151 8.70 -14.34 -4.65
CA LYS A 151 8.29 -15.27 -5.72
C LYS A 151 6.81 -15.64 -5.54
N VAL A 152 6.10 -15.77 -6.66
CA VAL A 152 4.67 -16.13 -6.75
C VAL A 152 4.55 -17.39 -7.60
#